data_AF-A0A832XAM8-F1
#
_entry.id   AF-A0A832XAM8-F1
#
_cell.length_a   1.000
_cell.length_b   1.000
_cell.length_c   1.000
_cell.angle_alpha   90.00
_cell.angle_beta   90.00
_cell.angle_gamma   90.00
#
_symmetry.space_group_name_H-M   'P 1'
#
loop_
_entity.id
_entity.type
_entity.pdbx_description
1 polymer ?
#
loop_
_entity_poly.entity_id
_entity_poly.type
_entity_poly.pdbx_seq_one_letter_code
_entity_poly.pdbx_strand_id
1 'polypeptide(L)'
;MKKALILSVLVIFSLFAVSSAFAGGKCPQPRKTKSAPGGIAKKDMTAKANVASGKKLYMKTAKPMACMMCHGKKGDGAGKLGKALKPNPRNFTCAATMKKVSAGQMFWIIKNGSKGTGMAAHGKTLKDKQIWDVIKFVRSEWVK
;
A
#
# COMPACT_ATOMS: atom_id res chain seq x y z
N MET A 1 -26.12 44.39 51.47
CA MET A 1 -26.64 43.68 50.28
C MET A 1 -25.45 43.03 49.58
N LYS A 2 -25.41 41.70 49.56
CA LYS A 2 -24.38 40.84 48.94
C LYS A 2 -24.60 40.90 47.42
N LYS A 3 -23.63 40.88 46.51
CA LYS A 3 -22.67 39.80 46.22
C LYS A 3 -21.61 40.31 45.22
N ALA A 4 -20.36 39.93 45.43
CA ALA A 4 -19.25 40.14 44.51
C ALA A 4 -19.41 39.25 43.25
N LEU A 5 -19.17 39.84 42.08
CA LEU A 5 -19.19 39.16 40.78
C LEU A 5 -17.76 38.74 40.44
N ILE A 6 -17.43 37.50 40.77
CA ILE A 6 -16.16 36.86 40.40
C ILE A 6 -16.31 36.37 38.95
N LEU A 7 -15.66 37.05 38.00
CA LEU A 7 -15.52 36.55 36.63
C LEU A 7 -14.48 35.42 36.63
N SER A 8 -14.97 34.18 36.66
CA SER A 8 -14.17 32.97 36.53
C SER A 8 -13.67 32.83 35.08
N VAL A 9 -12.38 33.05 34.87
CA VAL A 9 -11.67 32.75 33.62
C VAL A 9 -11.52 31.22 33.51
N LEU A 10 -12.45 30.57 32.81
CA LEU A 10 -12.32 29.17 32.44
C LEU A 10 -11.46 29.05 31.18
N VAL A 11 -10.15 28.93 31.38
CA VAL A 11 -9.21 28.46 30.35
C VAL A 11 -9.44 26.96 30.15
N ILE A 12 -10.39 26.61 29.29
CA ILE A 12 -10.58 25.23 28.83
C ILE A 12 -9.55 25.00 27.73
N PHE A 13 -8.33 24.66 28.13
CA PHE A 13 -7.30 24.16 27.22
C PHE A 13 -7.68 22.72 26.83
N SER A 14 -8.59 22.61 25.88
CA SER A 14 -9.00 21.34 25.29
C SER A 14 -7.79 20.72 24.60
N LEU A 15 -7.15 19.75 25.26
CA LEU A 15 -6.25 18.79 24.62
C LEU A 15 -7.06 18.01 23.57
N PHE A 16 -7.12 18.52 22.35
CA PHE A 16 -7.45 17.70 21.21
C PHE A 16 -6.27 16.76 20.97
N ALA A 17 -6.36 15.57 21.57
CA ALA A 17 -5.54 14.44 21.24
C ALA A 17 -5.62 14.22 19.72
N VAL A 18 -4.51 14.51 19.03
CA VAL A 18 -4.34 14.20 17.61
C VAL A 18 -4.27 12.68 17.49
N SER A 19 -5.44 12.04 17.46
CA SER A 19 -5.57 10.67 17.01
C SER A 19 -5.16 10.66 15.54
N SER A 20 -3.88 10.34 15.30
CA SER A 20 -3.38 10.00 13.96
C SER A 20 -4.09 8.74 13.50
N ALA A 21 -5.30 8.90 12.97
CA ALA A 21 -5.98 7.90 12.20
C ALA A 21 -5.10 7.59 10.98
N PHE A 22 -4.36 6.49 11.05
CA PHE A 22 -3.73 5.89 9.88
C PHE A 22 -4.84 5.69 8.85
N ALA A 23 -4.82 6.50 7.78
CA ALA A 23 -5.76 6.43 6.67
C ALA A 23 -5.51 5.21 5.76
N GLY A 24 -5.21 4.05 6.35
CA GLY A 24 -5.25 2.75 5.69
C GLY A 24 -6.62 2.13 5.94
N GLY A 25 -7.43 1.95 4.90
CA GLY A 25 -8.79 1.39 5.04
C GLY A 25 -8.83 0.04 5.79
N LYS A 26 -10.03 -0.39 6.23
CA LYS A 26 -10.30 -1.60 7.03
C LYS A 26 -9.31 -2.75 6.75
N CYS A 27 -8.63 -3.24 7.80
CA CYS A 27 -7.73 -4.38 7.76
C CYS A 27 -8.35 -5.53 8.58
N PRO A 28 -8.48 -6.76 8.06
CA PRO A 28 -8.05 -7.22 6.74
C PRO A 28 -8.85 -6.61 5.58
N GLN A 29 -8.27 -6.64 4.38
CA GLN A 29 -8.83 -6.13 3.12
C GLN A 29 -9.31 -7.29 2.23
N PRO A 30 -10.45 -7.94 2.53
CA PRO A 30 -10.96 -9.03 1.71
C PRO A 30 -11.36 -8.49 0.34
N ARG A 31 -10.84 -9.10 -0.73
CA ARG A 31 -11.22 -8.77 -2.12
C ARG A 31 -11.16 -10.02 -2.98
N LYS A 32 -12.15 -10.19 -3.85
CA LYS A 32 -12.10 -11.18 -4.92
C LYS A 32 -11.21 -10.63 -6.04
N THR A 33 -10.04 -11.23 -6.24
CA THR A 33 -9.15 -10.95 -7.38
C THR A 33 -8.88 -12.24 -8.11
N LYS A 34 -8.73 -12.18 -9.44
CA LYS A 34 -8.35 -13.36 -10.23
C LYS A 34 -7.02 -13.93 -9.70
N SER A 35 -7.01 -15.23 -9.42
CA SER A 35 -5.82 -15.93 -8.96
C SER A 35 -4.81 -16.08 -10.09
N ALA A 36 -3.53 -16.01 -9.74
CA ALA A 36 -2.44 -16.35 -10.64
C ALA A 36 -2.54 -17.83 -11.05
N PRO A 37 -2.14 -18.19 -12.29
CA PRO A 37 -2.01 -19.58 -12.70
C PRO A 37 -1.15 -20.37 -11.71
N GLY A 38 -1.49 -21.64 -11.45
CA GLY A 38 -0.93 -22.43 -10.35
C GLY A 38 0.61 -22.44 -10.28
N GLY A 39 1.29 -22.60 -11.43
CA GLY A 39 2.75 -22.56 -11.48
C GLY A 39 3.36 -21.21 -11.09
N ILE A 40 2.69 -20.11 -11.43
CA ILE A 40 3.13 -18.75 -11.05
C ILE A 40 2.79 -18.47 -9.58
N ALA A 41 1.62 -18.89 -9.11
CA ALA A 41 1.15 -18.65 -7.75
C ALA A 41 2.10 -19.20 -6.67
N LYS A 42 2.77 -20.32 -6.97
CA LYS A 42 3.76 -20.99 -6.10
C LYS A 42 5.19 -20.44 -6.23
N LYS A 43 5.46 -19.60 -7.24
CA LYS A 43 6.81 -19.07 -7.48
C LYS A 43 7.16 -17.98 -6.48
N ASP A 44 8.35 -18.05 -5.91
CA ASP A 44 8.94 -16.99 -5.10
C ASP A 44 10.43 -16.82 -5.44
N MET A 45 10.77 -15.69 -6.07
CA MET A 45 12.16 -15.35 -6.39
C MET A 45 12.71 -14.21 -5.51
N THR A 46 12.00 -13.86 -4.44
CA THR A 46 12.35 -12.69 -3.61
C THR A 46 13.66 -12.87 -2.84
N ALA A 47 14.10 -14.10 -2.60
CA ALA A 47 15.40 -14.38 -1.98
C ALA A 47 16.60 -13.89 -2.82
N LYS A 48 16.48 -13.94 -4.16
CA LYS A 48 17.54 -13.53 -5.11
C LYS A 48 17.33 -12.10 -5.65
N ALA A 49 16.29 -11.41 -5.18
CA ALA A 49 15.88 -10.11 -5.67
C ALA A 49 16.58 -8.96 -4.91
N ASN A 50 16.70 -7.80 -5.55
CA ASN A 50 17.43 -6.64 -5.02
C ASN A 50 16.47 -5.57 -4.46
N VAL A 51 16.57 -5.30 -3.15
CA VAL A 51 15.72 -4.32 -2.44
C VAL A 51 15.92 -2.89 -2.95
N ALA A 52 17.16 -2.47 -3.22
CA ALA A 52 17.47 -1.11 -3.67
C ALA A 52 16.91 -0.82 -5.07
N SER A 53 17.04 -1.78 -5.98
CA SER A 53 16.39 -1.77 -7.30
C SER A 53 14.87 -1.65 -7.16
N GLY A 54 14.27 -2.49 -6.29
CA GLY A 54 12.84 -2.48 -6.00
C GLY A 54 12.34 -1.15 -5.47
N LYS A 55 13.08 -0.55 -4.53
CA LYS A 55 12.78 0.78 -3.98
C LYS A 55 12.82 1.85 -5.06
N LYS A 56 13.83 1.85 -5.94
CA LYS A 56 13.95 2.82 -7.04
C LYS A 56 12.77 2.71 -8.01
N LEU A 57 12.40 1.48 -8.38
CA LEU A 57 11.25 1.20 -9.26
C LEU A 57 9.93 1.64 -8.62
N TYR A 58 9.69 1.23 -7.37
CA TYR A 58 8.48 1.56 -6.63
C TYR A 58 8.29 3.08 -6.49
N MET A 59 9.38 3.76 -6.14
CA MET A 59 9.34 5.18 -5.84
C MET A 59 9.37 6.05 -7.09
N LYS A 60 10.11 5.68 -8.14
CA LYS A 60 10.45 6.66 -9.19
C LYS A 60 10.28 6.15 -10.61
N THR A 61 10.78 4.96 -10.93
CA THR A 61 11.12 4.65 -12.33
C THR A 61 10.24 3.60 -13.00
N ALA A 62 9.30 2.98 -12.29
CA ALA A 62 8.36 2.07 -12.97
C ALA A 62 7.50 2.84 -13.99
N LYS A 63 7.24 2.19 -15.13
CA LYS A 63 6.36 2.70 -16.20
C LYS A 63 5.14 1.78 -16.32
N PRO A 64 3.94 2.27 -16.68
CA PRO A 64 3.62 3.64 -17.11
C PRO A 64 3.64 4.69 -15.99
N MET A 65 3.64 4.26 -14.72
CA MET A 65 3.81 5.15 -13.57
C MET A 65 4.52 4.44 -12.42
N ALA A 66 5.14 5.23 -11.53
CA ALA A 66 5.73 4.72 -10.30
C ALA A 66 4.64 4.15 -9.37
N CYS A 67 4.94 3.03 -8.71
CA CYS A 67 3.99 2.34 -7.83
C CYS A 67 3.47 3.26 -6.70
N MET A 68 4.32 4.14 -6.19
CA MET A 68 3.96 5.06 -5.10
C MET A 68 2.84 6.05 -5.47
N MET A 69 2.62 6.33 -6.77
CA MET A 69 1.58 7.25 -7.21
C MET A 69 0.19 6.75 -6.81
N CYS A 70 -0.01 5.44 -6.81
CA CYS A 70 -1.24 4.77 -6.39
C CYS A 70 -1.12 4.20 -4.97
N HIS A 71 -0.04 3.46 -4.68
CA HIS A 71 0.10 2.75 -3.41
C HIS A 71 0.65 3.61 -2.26
N GLY A 72 1.08 4.83 -2.53
CA GLY A 72 1.61 5.76 -1.53
C GLY A 72 3.07 5.50 -1.17
N LYS A 73 3.75 6.55 -0.69
CA LYS A 73 5.15 6.46 -0.21
C LYS A 73 5.28 5.55 1.03
N LYS A 74 4.22 5.44 1.82
CA LYS A 74 4.12 4.59 3.02
C LYS A 74 3.57 3.19 2.74
N GLY A 75 3.23 2.87 1.48
CA GLY A 75 2.62 1.59 1.12
C GLY A 75 1.21 1.38 1.67
N ASP A 76 0.55 2.43 2.16
CA ASP A 76 -0.76 2.39 2.84
C ASP A 76 -1.96 2.36 1.88
N GLY A 77 -1.71 2.42 0.57
CA GLY A 77 -2.75 2.48 -0.46
C GLY A 77 -3.37 3.88 -0.62
N ALA A 78 -2.80 4.90 0.02
CA ALA A 78 -3.31 6.28 0.00
C ALA A 78 -2.51 7.21 -0.93
N GLY A 79 -1.89 6.66 -1.98
CA GLY A 79 -1.19 7.45 -3.00
C GLY A 79 -2.11 8.47 -3.68
N LYS A 80 -1.53 9.55 -4.21
CA LYS A 80 -2.27 10.68 -4.80
C LYS A 80 -3.33 10.23 -5.80
N LEU A 81 -3.00 9.28 -6.68
CA LEU A 81 -3.92 8.72 -7.66
C LEU A 81 -4.80 7.61 -7.07
N GLY A 82 -4.30 6.91 -6.05
CA GLY A 82 -4.99 5.78 -5.42
C GLY A 82 -6.29 6.16 -4.72
N LYS A 83 -6.38 7.38 -4.18
CA LYS A 83 -7.57 7.88 -3.47
C LYS A 83 -8.84 7.95 -4.32
N ALA A 84 -8.69 8.09 -5.64
CA ALA A 84 -9.82 8.17 -6.58
C ALA A 84 -10.28 6.80 -7.12
N LEU A 85 -9.52 5.73 -6.86
CA LEU A 85 -9.81 4.41 -7.43
C LEU A 85 -10.80 3.63 -6.57
N LYS A 86 -11.73 2.93 -7.22
CA LYS A 86 -12.64 1.97 -6.56
C LYS A 86 -12.44 0.58 -7.18
N PRO A 87 -11.96 -0.41 -6.40
CA PRO A 87 -11.47 -0.30 -5.02
C PRO A 87 -10.13 0.47 -4.93
N ASN A 88 -9.85 1.08 -3.78
CA ASN A 88 -8.55 1.71 -3.50
C ASN A 88 -7.40 0.70 -3.69
N PRO A 89 -6.16 1.13 -3.98
CA PRO A 89 -5.00 0.23 -3.98
C PRO A 89 -4.84 -0.57 -2.68
N ARG A 90 -4.15 -1.70 -2.75
CA ARG A 90 -3.90 -2.54 -1.58
C ARG A 90 -3.05 -1.77 -0.56
N ASN A 91 -3.42 -1.86 0.71
CA ASN A 91 -2.60 -1.41 1.82
C ASN A 91 -1.58 -2.52 2.14
N PHE A 92 -0.31 -2.29 1.82
CA PHE A 92 0.77 -3.23 2.08
C PHE A 92 1.13 -3.36 3.56
N THR A 93 0.79 -2.37 4.39
CA THR A 93 1.02 -2.41 5.85
C THR A 93 0.00 -3.29 6.58
N CYS A 94 -1.09 -3.69 5.91
CA CYS A 94 -2.07 -4.62 6.46
C CYS A 94 -1.53 -6.06 6.42
N ALA A 95 -0.70 -6.43 7.40
CA ALA A 95 -0.07 -7.74 7.51
C ALA A 95 -1.07 -8.91 7.48
N ALA A 96 -2.23 -8.75 8.13
CA ALA A 96 -3.30 -9.76 8.14
C ALA A 96 -3.82 -10.13 6.74
N THR A 97 -3.71 -9.22 5.78
CA THR A 97 -4.01 -9.49 4.36
C THR A 97 -2.76 -9.92 3.62
N MET A 98 -1.68 -9.14 3.71
CA MET A 98 -0.50 -9.33 2.86
C MET A 98 0.27 -10.62 3.14
N LYS A 99 0.23 -11.15 4.37
CA LYS A 99 0.80 -12.47 4.69
C LYS A 99 0.12 -13.61 3.93
N LYS A 100 -1.16 -13.43 3.56
CA LYS A 100 -1.94 -14.42 2.80
C LYS A 100 -1.80 -14.27 1.27
N VAL A 101 -1.19 -13.18 0.80
CA VAL A 101 -0.93 -12.95 -0.63
C VAL A 101 0.45 -13.50 -0.97
N SER A 102 0.50 -14.54 -1.81
CA SER A 102 1.77 -15.13 -2.23
C SER A 102 2.59 -14.16 -3.09
N ALA A 103 3.93 -14.31 -3.06
CA ALA A 103 4.81 -13.51 -3.90
C ALA A 103 4.50 -13.72 -5.40
N GLY A 104 4.16 -14.94 -5.79
CA GLY A 104 3.68 -15.30 -7.13
C GLY A 104 2.40 -14.56 -7.54
N GLN A 105 1.43 -14.41 -6.62
CA GLN A 105 0.24 -13.61 -6.87
C GLN A 105 0.58 -12.14 -7.11
N MET A 106 1.50 -11.57 -6.31
CA MET A 106 1.97 -10.19 -6.50
C MET A 106 2.64 -10.02 -7.87
N PHE A 107 3.51 -10.97 -8.25
CA PHE A 107 4.17 -10.98 -9.55
C PHE A 107 3.16 -10.99 -10.70
N TRP A 108 2.17 -11.87 -10.63
CA TRP A 108 1.16 -11.98 -11.66
C TRP A 108 0.32 -10.70 -11.79
N ILE A 109 -0.06 -10.07 -10.67
CA ILE A 109 -0.80 -8.79 -10.67
C ILE A 109 0.06 -7.66 -11.24
N ILE A 110 1.34 -7.54 -10.87
CA ILE A 110 2.20 -6.48 -11.42
C ILE A 110 2.37 -6.67 -12.92
N LYS A 111 2.58 -7.91 -13.37
CA LYS A 111 2.79 -8.23 -14.78
C LYS A 111 1.55 -7.98 -15.64
N ASN A 112 0.37 -8.37 -15.15
CA ASN A 112 -0.87 -8.42 -15.95
C ASN A 112 -1.93 -7.38 -15.55
N GLY A 113 -1.67 -6.60 -14.50
CA GLY A 113 -2.68 -5.77 -13.85
C GLY A 113 -3.68 -6.59 -13.04
N SER A 114 -4.71 -5.92 -12.52
CA SER A 114 -5.82 -6.56 -11.83
C SER A 114 -7.14 -6.12 -12.43
N LYS A 115 -7.80 -7.02 -13.17
CA LYS A 115 -9.08 -6.79 -13.85
C LYS A 115 -10.13 -6.26 -12.86
N GLY A 116 -10.89 -5.24 -13.26
CA GLY A 116 -11.90 -4.59 -12.42
C GLY A 116 -11.33 -3.64 -11.36
N THR A 117 -10.05 -3.24 -11.49
CA THR A 117 -9.39 -2.28 -10.60
C THR A 117 -8.54 -1.30 -11.41
N GLY A 118 -8.05 -0.22 -10.78
CA GLY A 118 -7.10 0.69 -11.42
C GLY A 118 -5.65 0.19 -11.50
N MET A 119 -5.36 -1.05 -11.10
CA MET A 119 -4.00 -1.59 -11.19
C MET A 119 -3.64 -1.97 -12.63
N ALA A 120 -2.89 -1.10 -13.29
CA ALA A 120 -2.40 -1.30 -14.65
C ALA A 120 -1.37 -2.44 -14.75
N ALA A 121 -1.24 -3.00 -15.94
CA ALA A 121 -0.21 -3.98 -16.26
C ALA A 121 1.14 -3.30 -16.49
N HIS A 122 2.20 -3.82 -15.87
CA HIS A 122 3.58 -3.36 -16.05
C HIS A 122 4.44 -4.36 -16.85
N GLY A 123 3.88 -5.49 -17.29
CA GLY A 123 4.62 -6.56 -17.96
C GLY A 123 5.25 -6.18 -19.31
N LYS A 124 4.78 -5.10 -19.95
CA LYS A 124 5.36 -4.57 -21.19
C LYS A 124 6.58 -3.66 -20.95
N THR A 125 6.74 -3.14 -19.73
CA THR A 125 7.73 -2.11 -19.40
C THR A 125 8.75 -2.56 -18.36
N LEU A 126 8.39 -3.55 -17.52
CA LEU A 126 9.27 -4.12 -16.51
C LEU A 126 9.64 -5.56 -16.88
N LYS A 127 10.93 -5.87 -16.81
CA LYS A 127 11.43 -7.24 -16.89
C LYS A 127 11.02 -8.03 -15.63
N ASP A 128 10.91 -9.35 -15.73
CA ASP A 128 10.53 -10.20 -14.61
C ASP A 128 11.41 -9.99 -13.37
N LYS A 129 12.72 -9.84 -13.56
CA LYS A 129 13.66 -9.51 -12.48
C LYS A 129 13.27 -8.22 -11.75
N GLN A 130 12.89 -7.17 -12.47
CA GLN A 130 12.50 -5.88 -11.90
C GLN A 130 11.20 -6.00 -11.10
N ILE A 131 10.26 -6.84 -11.56
CA ILE A 131 9.03 -7.13 -10.80
C ILE A 131 9.37 -7.81 -9.48
N TRP A 132 10.25 -8.82 -9.49
CA TRP A 132 10.70 -9.49 -8.27
C TRP A 132 11.44 -8.55 -7.32
N ASP A 133 12.27 -7.65 -7.84
CA ASP A 133 12.94 -6.59 -7.05
C ASP A 133 11.89 -5.72 -6.32
N VAL A 134 10.83 -5.28 -7.00
CA VAL A 134 9.73 -4.50 -6.39
C VAL A 134 9.00 -5.30 -5.30
N ILE A 135 8.69 -6.57 -5.56
CA ILE A 135 8.00 -7.42 -4.57
C ILE A 135 8.86 -7.60 -3.33
N LYS A 136 10.17 -7.85 -3.50
CA LYS A 136 11.11 -7.98 -2.39
C LYS A 136 11.13 -6.70 -1.54
N PHE A 137 11.20 -5.53 -2.17
CA PHE A 137 11.11 -4.25 -1.46
C PHE A 137 9.79 -4.09 -0.69
N VAL A 138 8.64 -4.33 -1.33
CA VAL A 138 7.32 -4.22 -0.67
C VAL A 138 7.23 -5.15 0.55
N ARG A 139 7.69 -6.40 0.41
CA ARG A 139 7.65 -7.37 1.51
C ARG A 139 8.59 -6.98 2.65
N SER A 140 9.83 -6.57 2.35
CA SER A 140 10.79 -6.18 3.38
C SER A 140 10.39 -4.91 4.12
N GLU A 141 9.77 -3.96 3.42
CA GLU A 141 9.44 -2.66 4.00
C GLU A 141 8.17 -2.73 4.86
N TRP A 142 7.11 -3.39 4.38
CA TRP A 142 5.77 -3.27 4.97
C TRP A 142 5.11 -4.58 5.41
N VAL A 143 5.55 -5.74 4.91
CA VAL A 143 4.91 -7.03 5.22
C VAL A 143 5.71 -7.72 6.34
N LYS A 144 5.57 -7.19 7.55
CA LYS A 144 6.16 -7.73 8.79
C LYS A 144 5.19 -8.67 9.50
#